data_AF-A0A4R9Q929-F1
#
_entry.id   AF-A0A4R9Q929-F1
#
_cell.length_a   1.000
_cell.length_b   1.000
_cell.length_c   1.000
_cell.angle_alpha   90.00
_cell.angle_beta   90.00
_cell.angle_gamma   90.00
#
_symmetry.space_group_name_H-M   'P 1'
#
loop_
_entity.id
_entity.type
_entity.pdbx_description
1 polymer ?
#
loop_
_entity_poly.entity_id
_entity_poly.type
_entity_poly.pdbx_seq_one_letter_code
_entity_poly.pdbx_strand_id
1 'polypeptide(L)'
;MADNPWKAPPEFAEMVERNRAAFKGQFGSFDDALIDRYWLGTSEDGSCVAFQFYRPDGTIHRFALPPEMVPQFVIEFAGATDEMNDRRLAVGLAAAQPKGEA
;
A
#
# COMPACT_ATOMS: atom_id res chain seq x y z
N MET A 1 -18.94 10.82 10.42
CA MET A 1 -17.66 11.22 11.02
C MET A 1 -16.55 10.51 10.27
N ALA A 2 -16.02 11.12 9.22
CA ALA A 2 -14.79 10.66 8.57
C ALA A 2 -13.84 11.87 8.47
N ASP A 3 -13.65 12.56 9.59
CA ASP A 3 -12.95 13.85 9.63
C ASP A 3 -11.46 13.73 9.93
N ASN A 4 -10.81 12.68 9.40
CA ASN A 4 -9.39 12.80 9.16
C ASN A 4 -8.94 11.84 8.04
N PRO A 5 -8.98 12.25 6.76
CA PRO A 5 -8.24 11.52 5.74
C PRO A 5 -6.78 11.50 6.20
N TRP A 6 -6.15 10.34 6.17
CA TRP A 6 -4.75 10.21 6.56
C TRP A 6 -3.91 11.28 5.86
N LYS A 7 -3.07 11.98 6.63
CA LYS A 7 -2.16 13.01 6.13
C LYS A 7 -0.74 12.60 6.43
N ALA A 8 0.09 12.59 5.40
CA ALA A 8 1.52 12.43 5.58
C ALA A 8 2.07 13.55 6.49
N PRO A 9 3.08 13.26 7.32
CA PRO A 9 3.83 14.29 8.02
C PRO A 9 4.36 15.35 7.03
N PRO A 10 4.48 16.64 7.45
CA PRO A 10 4.83 17.73 6.54
C PRO A 10 6.11 17.48 5.73
N GLU A 11 7.11 16.86 6.34
CA GLU A 11 8.40 16.54 5.74
C GLU A 11 8.31 15.49 4.60
N PHE A 12 7.22 14.71 4.54
CA PHE A 12 6.98 13.70 3.50
C PHE A 12 5.82 14.04 2.56
N ALA A 13 5.04 15.08 2.86
CA ALA A 13 3.79 15.37 2.16
C ALA A 13 3.96 15.55 0.64
N GLU A 14 4.91 16.36 0.19
CA GLU A 14 5.15 16.56 -1.25
C GLU A 14 5.58 15.28 -1.96
N MET A 15 6.43 14.48 -1.31
CA MET A 15 6.90 13.22 -1.87
C MET A 15 5.76 12.22 -2.00
N VAL A 16 4.94 12.06 -0.96
CA VAL A 16 3.79 11.14 -0.95
C VAL A 16 2.79 11.51 -2.04
N GLU A 17 2.46 12.79 -2.22
CA GLU A 17 1.54 13.23 -3.26
C GLU A 17 2.09 12.97 -4.68
N ARG A 18 3.39 13.22 -4.90
CA ARG A 18 4.05 12.87 -6.17
C ARG A 18 4.01 11.36 -6.44
N ASN A 19 4.34 10.55 -5.43
CA ASN A 19 4.37 9.10 -5.53
C ASN A 19 2.98 8.56 -5.88
N ARG A 20 1.94 9.02 -5.18
CA ARG A 20 0.53 8.65 -5.45
C ARG A 20 0.08 8.98 -6.87
N ALA A 21 0.40 10.18 -7.35
CA ALA A 21 0.04 10.61 -8.69
C ALA A 21 0.71 9.74 -9.77
N ALA A 22 1.98 9.38 -9.57
CA ALA A 22 2.75 8.58 -10.53
C ALA A 22 2.40 7.08 -10.47
N PHE A 23 2.15 6.54 -9.27
CA PHE A 23 2.05 5.10 -9.02
C PHE A 23 1.01 4.42 -9.90
N LYS A 24 -0.20 4.98 -10.00
CA LYS A 24 -1.30 4.38 -10.78
C LYS A 24 -0.99 4.25 -12.27
N GLY A 25 -0.19 5.17 -12.82
CA GLY A 25 0.25 5.10 -14.22
C GLY A 25 1.40 4.12 -14.45
N GLN A 26 2.18 3.80 -13.42
CA GLN A 26 3.37 2.94 -13.52
C GLN A 26 3.11 1.50 -13.10
N PHE A 27 2.15 1.25 -12.22
CA PHE A 27 1.98 -0.05 -11.56
C PHE A 27 1.47 -1.16 -12.51
N GLY A 28 0.64 -0.80 -13.49
CA GLY A 28 0.03 -1.77 -14.40
C GLY A 28 -1.10 -2.57 -13.76
N SER A 29 -1.19 -3.86 -14.10
CA SER A 29 -2.26 -4.77 -13.67
C SER A 29 -2.07 -5.26 -12.24
N PHE A 30 -3.07 -5.03 -11.38
CA PHE A 30 -3.05 -5.55 -10.00
C PHE A 30 -3.22 -7.06 -9.95
N ASP A 31 -4.00 -7.65 -10.86
CA ASP A 31 -4.26 -9.09 -10.88
C ASP A 31 -3.00 -9.88 -11.25
N ASP A 32 -2.25 -9.40 -12.25
CA ASP A 32 -0.96 -9.99 -12.64
C ASP A 32 0.10 -9.77 -11.55
N ALA A 33 -0.10 -8.75 -10.71
CA ALA A 33 0.79 -8.39 -9.62
C ALA A 33 0.38 -8.98 -8.26
N LEU A 34 -0.56 -9.92 -8.20
CA LEU A 34 -0.90 -10.61 -6.95
C LEU A 34 0.25 -11.47 -6.42
N ILE A 35 0.30 -11.58 -5.09
CA ILE A 35 1.21 -12.46 -4.34
C ILE A 35 0.37 -13.54 -3.67
N ASP A 36 0.95 -14.72 -3.41
CA ASP A 36 0.29 -15.80 -2.68
C ASP A 36 0.58 -15.74 -1.16
N ARG A 37 1.82 -15.38 -0.80
CA ARG A 37 2.30 -15.23 0.57
C ARG A 37 3.51 -14.29 0.65
N TYR A 38 3.82 -13.81 1.85
CA TYR A 38 4.99 -12.97 2.10
C TYR A 38 5.57 -13.22 3.49
N TRP A 39 6.88 -12.96 3.63
CA TRP A 39 7.60 -12.94 4.90
C TRP A 39 8.28 -11.59 5.11
N LEU A 40 8.42 -11.20 6.38
CA LEU A 40 9.21 -10.04 6.82
C LEU A 40 10.33 -10.52 7.73
N GLY A 41 11.46 -9.83 7.71
CA GLY A 41 12.59 -10.12 8.58
C GLY A 41 13.52 -8.93 8.73
N THR A 42 14.61 -9.14 9.45
CA THR A 42 15.68 -8.15 9.66
C THR A 42 17.02 -8.84 9.42
N SER A 43 18.01 -8.10 8.90
CA SER A 43 19.39 -8.61 8.81
C SER A 43 19.96 -8.90 10.20
N GLU A 44 20.96 -9.78 10.29
CA GLU A 44 21.57 -10.19 11.57
C GLU A 44 22.17 -8.99 12.33
N ASP A 45 22.67 -7.99 11.62
CA ASP A 45 23.24 -6.77 12.16
C ASP A 45 22.19 -5.66 12.43
N GLY A 46 20.91 -5.90 12.13
CA GLY A 46 19.84 -4.92 12.30
C GLY A 46 19.82 -3.79 11.27
N SER A 47 20.71 -3.80 10.27
CA SER A 47 20.88 -2.71 9.31
C SER A 47 19.89 -2.71 8.15
N CYS A 48 18.94 -3.66 8.08
CA CYS A 48 17.93 -3.72 7.03
C CYS A 48 16.63 -4.37 7.52
N VAL A 49 15.49 -3.87 7.04
CA VAL A 49 14.21 -4.61 7.04
C VAL A 49 14.06 -5.33 5.71
N ALA A 50 13.83 -6.64 5.73
CA ALA A 50 13.74 -7.47 4.53
C ALA A 50 12.29 -7.88 4.23
N PHE A 51 11.96 -7.87 2.95
CA PHE A 51 10.69 -8.33 2.39
C PHE A 51 10.95 -9.49 1.45
N GLN A 52 10.17 -10.56 1.61
CA GLN A 52 10.19 -11.68 0.70
C GLN A 52 8.77 -11.98 0.22
N PHE A 53 8.52 -11.81 -1.07
CA PHE A 53 7.23 -12.02 -1.72
C PHE A 53 7.29 -13.22 -2.62
N TYR A 54 6.25 -14.04 -2.56
CA TYR A 54 6.09 -15.23 -3.38
C TYR A 54 4.97 -14.97 -4.41
N ARG A 55 5.22 -15.41 -5.64
CA ARG A 55 4.27 -15.31 -6.75
C ARG A 55 3.54 -16.65 -6.94
N PRO A 56 2.30 -16.64 -7.45
CA PRO A 56 1.60 -17.88 -7.81
C PRO A 56 2.34 -18.77 -8.82
N ASP A 57 3.20 -18.17 -9.66
CA ASP A 57 4.04 -18.90 -10.63
C ASP A 57 5.28 -19.59 -10.01
N GLY A 58 5.48 -19.45 -8.69
CA GLY A 58 6.61 -20.00 -7.94
C GLY A 58 7.81 -19.07 -7.82
N THR A 59 7.81 -17.91 -8.48
CA THR A 59 8.90 -16.92 -8.41
C THR A 59 8.94 -16.26 -7.03
N ILE A 60 10.15 -15.92 -6.56
CA ILE A 60 10.37 -15.23 -5.28
C ILE A 60 11.09 -13.91 -5.52
N HIS A 61 10.50 -12.82 -5.05
CA HIS A 61 11.13 -11.49 -5.05
C HIS A 61 11.57 -11.11 -3.64
N ARG A 62 12.79 -10.59 -3.52
CA ARG A 62 13.39 -10.20 -2.24
C ARG A 62 13.88 -8.76 -2.31
N PHE A 63 13.59 -8.00 -1.28
CA PHE A 63 14.02 -6.61 -1.14
C PHE A 63 14.53 -6.38 0.28
N ALA A 64 15.58 -5.59 0.43
CA ALA A 64 16.07 -5.10 1.71
C ALA A 64 15.94 -3.59 1.74
N LEU A 65 15.33 -3.06 2.79
CA LEU A 65 15.09 -1.65 3.00
C LEU A 65 16.04 -1.16 4.09
N PRO A 66 16.91 -0.17 3.79
CA PRO A 66 17.81 0.37 4.79
C PRO A 66 17.05 1.28 5.79
N PRO A 67 17.55 1.48 7.02
CA PRO A 67 16.88 2.16 8.12
C PRO A 67 16.37 3.56 7.78
N GLU A 68 17.12 4.31 6.98
CA GLU A 68 16.76 5.67 6.56
C GLU A 68 15.48 5.72 5.72
N MET A 69 15.11 4.62 5.05
CA MET A 69 13.90 4.53 4.24
C MET A 69 12.70 3.95 5.01
N VAL A 70 12.89 3.41 6.21
CA VAL A 70 11.82 2.83 7.03
C VAL A 70 10.73 3.85 7.37
N PRO A 71 11.03 5.10 7.77
CA PRO A 71 9.99 6.10 8.03
C PRO A 71 9.10 6.35 6.82
N GLN A 72 9.69 6.53 5.64
CA GLN A 72 8.97 6.69 4.39
C GLN A 72 8.06 5.48 4.11
N PHE A 73 8.58 4.26 4.26
CA PHE A 73 7.81 3.04 4.03
C PHE A 73 6.55 2.98 4.92
N VAL A 74 6.69 3.25 6.22
CA VAL A 74 5.57 3.22 7.17
C VAL A 74 4.50 4.24 6.80
N ILE A 75 4.92 5.44 6.41
CA ILE A 75 4.04 6.55 6.02
C ILE A 75 3.28 6.18 4.75
N GLU A 76 3.97 5.78 3.69
CA GLU A 76 3.34 5.38 2.42
C GLU A 76 2.40 4.19 2.61
N PHE A 77 2.80 3.20 3.43
CA PHE A 77 1.99 2.01 3.72
C PHE A 77 0.68 2.36 4.45
N ALA A 78 0.74 3.23 5.46
CA ALA A 78 -0.46 3.71 6.15
C ALA A 78 -1.40 4.45 5.19
N GLY A 79 -0.86 5.39 4.41
CA GLY A 79 -1.65 6.16 3.46
C GLY A 79 -2.29 5.32 2.35
N ALA A 80 -1.58 4.30 1.85
CA ALA A 80 -2.12 3.38 0.85
C ALA A 80 -3.20 2.45 1.43
N THR A 81 -3.03 2.02 2.68
CA THR A 81 -4.01 1.17 3.38
C THR A 81 -5.31 1.91 3.64
N ASP A 82 -5.24 3.17 4.06
CA ASP A 82 -6.43 4.00 4.27
C ASP A 82 -7.17 4.28 2.95
N GLU A 83 -6.45 4.62 1.87
CA GLU A 83 -7.07 4.76 0.54
C GLU A 83 -7.76 3.45 0.10
N MET A 84 -7.14 2.29 0.34
CA MET A 84 -7.73 0.99 0.03
C MET A 84 -9.05 0.77 0.80
N ASN A 85 -9.07 1.09 2.09
CA ASN A 85 -10.25 0.93 2.93
C ASN A 85 -11.37 1.88 2.52
N ASP A 86 -11.07 3.15 2.25
CA ASP A 86 -12.04 4.12 1.75
C ASP A 86 -12.67 3.67 0.44
N ARG A 87 -11.87 3.16 -0.50
CA ARG A 87 -12.38 2.60 -1.77
C ARG A 87 -13.27 1.38 -1.53
N ARG A 88 -12.86 0.46 -0.65
CA ARG A 88 -13.67 -0.72 -0.30
C ARG A 88 -15.01 -0.34 0.31
N LEU A 89 -15.02 0.62 1.24
CA LEU A 89 -16.23 1.14 1.84
C LEU A 89 -17.14 1.82 0.82
N ALA A 90 -16.59 2.66 -0.06
CA ALA A 90 -17.35 3.31 -1.13
C ALA A 90 -18.01 2.29 -2.07
N VAL A 91 -17.28 1.24 -2.49
CA VAL A 91 -17.83 0.15 -3.31
C VAL A 91 -18.92 -0.62 -2.55
N GLY A 92 -18.68 -0.96 -1.28
CA GLY A 92 -19.65 -1.66 -0.45
C GLY A 92 -20.93 -0.87 -0.23
N LEU A 93 -20.82 0.44 0.03
CA LEU A 93 -21.96 1.35 0.19
C LEU A 93 -22.75 1.51 -1.12
N ALA A 94 -22.06 1.63 -2.26
CA ALA A 94 -22.72 1.68 -3.57
C ALA A 94 -23.46 0.37 -3.88
N ALA A 95 -22.89 -0.78 -3.53
CA ALA A 95 -23.54 -2.09 -3.68
C ALA A 95 -24.72 -2.29 -2.72
N ALA A 96 -24.71 -1.61 -1.55
CA ALA A 96 -25.75 -1.69 -0.54
C ALA A 96 -26.93 -0.71 -0.78
N GLN A 97 -26.82 0.24 -1.71
CA GLN A 97 -27.96 1.06 -2.11
C GLN A 97 -29.00 0.16 -2.81
N PRO A 98 -30.24 0.07 -2.28
CA PRO A 98 -31.26 -0.77 -2.90
C PRO A 98 -31.57 -0.25 -4.30
N LYS A 99 -31.61 -1.15 -5.28
CA LYS A 99 -32.17 -0.87 -6.61
C LYS A 99 -33.68 -0.65 -6.47
N GLY A 100 -34.07 0.61 -6.33
CA GLY A 100 -35.44 1.10 -6.55
C GLY A 100 -36.37 1.03 -5.33
N GLU A 101 -36.62 2.19 -4.73
CA GLU A 101 -38.01 2.60 -4.51
C GLU A 101 -38.36 3.52 -5.69
N ALA A 102 -39.12 2.99 -6.64
CA ALA A 102 -39.80 3.71 -7.69
C ALA A 102 -41.15 3.05 -7.92
#